data_AF-A0AAJ3F6Y2-F1
#
_entry.id   AF-A0AAJ3F6Y2-F1
#
_cell.length_a   1.000
_cell.length_b   1.000
_cell.length_c   1.000
_cell.angle_alpha   90.00
_cell.angle_beta   90.00
_cell.angle_gamma   90.00
#
_symmetry.space_group_name_H-M   'P 1'
#
loop_
_entity.id
_entity.type
_entity.pdbx_description
1 polymer ?
#
loop_
_entity_poly.entity_id
_entity_poly.type
_entity_poly.pdbx_seq_one_letter_code
_entity_poly.pdbx_strand_id
1 'polypeptide(L)' 'MTERQLIEEHITELADIVREARKLTQQEYKDWKNFVLNSATEKTRGFTERVLSLVEQCLMDEKEEQ' A
#
# COMPACT_ATOMS: atom_id res chain seq x y z
N MET A 1 12.35 -15.60 -8.32
CA MET A 1 11.62 -14.33 -8.45
C MET A 1 12.07 -13.42 -7.33
N THR A 2 12.57 -12.23 -7.66
CA THR A 2 12.96 -11.23 -6.66
C THR A 2 11.75 -10.38 -6.28
N GLU A 3 11.80 -9.72 -5.13
CA GLU A 3 10.76 -8.78 -4.69
C GLU A 3 10.48 -7.68 -5.72
N ARG A 4 11.55 -7.19 -6.39
CA ARG A 4 11.44 -6.22 -7.47
C ARG A 4 10.62 -6.74 -8.65
N GLN A 5 10.85 -7.99 -9.07
CA GLN A 5 10.09 -8.59 -10.18
C GLN A 5 8.62 -8.75 -9.83
N LEU A 6 8.32 -9.12 -8.58
CA LEU A 6 6.95 -9.21 -8.09
C LEU A 6 6.26 -7.82 -8.13
N ILE A 7 6.95 -6.76 -7.69
CA ILE A 7 6.41 -5.40 -7.76
C ILE A 7 6.19 -4.96 -9.22
N GLU A 8 7.13 -5.26 -10.11
CA GLU A 8 7.02 -4.94 -11.55
C GLU A 8 5.85 -5.69 -12.21
N GLU A 9 5.63 -6.96 -11.87
CA GLU A 9 4.51 -7.77 -12.37
C GLU A 9 3.14 -7.27 -11.88
N HIS A 10 3.09 -6.70 -10.68
CA HIS A 10 1.85 -6.26 -10.02
C HIS A 10 1.68 -4.73 -9.97
N ILE A 11 2.43 -3.98 -10.79
CA ILE A 11 2.44 -2.51 -10.74
C ILE A 11 1.05 -1.89 -10.98
N THR A 12 0.23 -2.49 -11.86
CA THR A 12 -1.13 -2.03 -12.15
C THR A 12 -2.04 -2.20 -10.93
N GLU A 13 -1.94 -3.31 -10.22
CA GLU A 13 -2.74 -3.59 -9.02
C GLU A 13 -2.33 -2.64 -7.89
N LEU A 14 -1.03 -2.39 -7.72
CA LEU A 14 -0.52 -1.43 -6.76
C LEU A 14 -0.99 0.00 -7.07
N ALA A 15 -0.97 0.41 -8.33
CA ALA A 15 -1.49 1.71 -8.75
C ALA A 15 -2.99 1.87 -8.47
N ASP A 16 -3.78 0.81 -8.69
CA ASP A 16 -5.19 0.78 -8.35
C ASP A 16 -5.42 0.89 -6.84
N ILE A 17 -4.63 0.18 -6.02
CA ILE A 17 -4.69 0.30 -4.55
C ILE A 17 -4.40 1.74 -4.12
N VAL A 18 -3.36 2.37 -4.67
CA VAL A 18 -3.04 3.78 -4.38
C VAL A 18 -4.20 4.69 -4.76
N ARG A 19 -4.80 4.50 -5.94
CA ARG A 19 -5.95 5.28 -6.39
C ARG A 19 -7.14 5.15 -5.45
N GLU A 20 -7.46 3.94 -4.98
CA GLU A 20 -8.55 3.74 -4.04
C GLU A 20 -8.21 4.32 -2.65
N ALA A 21 -6.97 4.15 -2.18
CA ALA A 21 -6.51 4.70 -0.92
C ALA A 21 -6.60 6.24 -0.89
N ARG A 22 -6.41 6.94 -2.01
CA ARG A 22 -6.57 8.40 -2.13
C ARG A 22 -7.99 8.90 -1.84
N LYS A 23 -9.00 8.06 -2.04
CA LYS A 23 -10.40 8.41 -1.79
C LYS A 23 -10.76 8.34 -0.31
N LEU A 24 -9.92 7.70 0.49
CA LEU A 24 -10.15 7.48 1.92
C LEU A 24 -9.79 8.74 2.71
N THR A 25 -10.60 9.04 3.72
CA THR A 25 -10.20 9.94 4.80
C THR A 25 -9.04 9.33 5.60
N GLN A 26 -8.35 10.15 6.41
CA GLN A 26 -7.26 9.66 7.26
C GLN A 26 -7.69 8.51 8.20
N GLN A 27 -8.90 8.58 8.74
CA GLN A 27 -9.43 7.56 9.64
C GLN A 27 -9.75 6.26 8.87
N GLU A 28 -10.42 6.36 7.73
CA GLU A 28 -10.72 5.20 6.89
C GLU A 28 -9.43 4.52 6.39
N TYR A 29 -8.41 5.30 6.01
CA TYR A 29 -7.11 4.75 5.63
C TYR A 29 -6.46 4.00 6.80
N LYS A 30 -6.49 4.56 8.01
CA LYS A 30 -5.95 3.92 9.21
C LYS A 30 -6.66 2.60 9.52
N ASP A 31 -7.99 2.58 9.40
CA ASP A 31 -8.79 1.38 9.63
C ASP A 31 -8.53 0.32 8.57
N TRP A 32 -8.43 0.71 7.30
CA TRP A 32 -8.03 -0.18 6.20
C TRP A 32 -6.61 -0.74 6.41
N LYS A 33 -5.64 0.10 6.76
CA LYS A 33 -4.26 -0.32 7.05
C LYS A 33 -4.22 -1.36 8.16
N ASN A 34 -4.95 -1.13 9.25
CA ASN A 34 -5.05 -2.07 10.37
C ASN A 34 -5.69 -3.40 9.94
N PHE A 35 -6.76 -3.34 9.14
CA PHE A 35 -7.42 -4.53 8.61
C PHE A 35 -6.45 -5.38 7.76
N VAL A 36 -5.71 -4.74 6.85
CA VAL A 36 -4.72 -5.42 5.99
C VAL A 36 -3.61 -6.07 6.83
N LEU A 37 -3.07 -5.36 7.83
CA LEU A 37 -2.05 -5.90 8.72
C LEU A 37 -2.57 -7.07 9.57
N ASN A 38 -3.80 -6.98 10.08
CA ASN A 38 -4.41 -8.04 10.88
C ASN A 38 -4.78 -9.27 10.04
N SER A 39 -4.98 -9.10 8.73
CA SER A 39 -5.26 -10.20 7.79
C SER A 39 -3.98 -10.88 7.28
N ALA A 40 -2.81 -10.26 7.49
CA ALA A 40 -1.54 -10.82 7.05
C ALA A 40 -1.11 -11.99 7.94
N THR A 41 -0.69 -13.08 7.30
CA THR A 41 -0.04 -14.19 7.98
C THR A 41 1.39 -13.82 8.36
N GLU A 42 2.00 -14.51 9.32
CA GLU A 42 3.40 -14.32 9.69
C GLU A 42 4.36 -14.38 8.48
N LYS A 43 4.08 -15.29 7.54
CA LYS A 43 4.85 -15.47 6.31
C LYS A 43 4.76 -14.28 5.34
N THR A 44 3.62 -13.58 5.30
CA THR A 44 3.36 -12.49 4.35
C THR A 44 3.52 -11.11 4.97
N ARG A 45 3.63 -11.03 6.31
CA ARG A 45 3.64 -9.77 7.06
C ARG A 45 4.68 -8.76 6.58
N GLY A 46 5.93 -9.19 6.41
CA GLY A 46 7.00 -8.29 5.96
C GLY A 46 6.74 -7.70 4.57
N PHE A 47 6.19 -8.50 3.64
CA PHE A 47 5.81 -8.03 2.31
C PHE A 47 4.60 -7.09 2.36
N THR A 48 3.58 -7.42 3.17
CA THR A 48 2.41 -6.57 3.37
C THR A 48 2.80 -5.20 3.94
N GLU A 49 3.68 -5.16 4.94
CA GLU A 49 4.20 -3.91 5.51
C GLU A 49 4.94 -3.08 4.45
N ARG A 50 5.75 -3.72 3.60
CA ARG A 50 6.46 -3.06 2.50
C ARG A 50 5.51 -2.41 1.48
N VAL A 51 4.47 -3.14 1.06
CA VAL A 51 3.45 -2.62 0.13
C VAL A 51 2.71 -1.43 0.74
N LEU A 52 2.32 -1.52 2.01
CA LEU A 52 1.66 -0.40 2.70
C LEU A 52 2.57 0.82 2.79
N SER A 53 3.88 0.65 3.03
CA SER A 53 4.83 1.77 3.01
C SER A 53 4.95 2.41 1.63
N LEU A 54 4.92 1.63 0.54
CA LEU A 54 4.91 2.18 -0.83
C LEU A 54 3.64 3.00 -1.08
N VAL A 55 2.49 2.49 -0.66
CA VAL A 55 1.22 3.23 -0.77
C VAL A 55 1.31 4.54 0.01
N GLU A 56 1.82 4.54 1.24
CA GLU A 56 1.99 5.76 2.05
C GLU A 56 2.93 6.78 1.39
N GLN A 57 4.03 6.34 0.79
CA GLN A 57 4.92 7.21 0.02
C GLN A 57 4.18 7.88 -1.14
N CYS A 58 3.46 7.11 -1.96
CA CYS A 58 2.68 7.64 -3.08
C CYS A 58 1.54 8.59 -2.67
N LEU A 59 1.05 8.50 -1.42
CA LEU A 59 0.05 9.41 -0.87
C LEU A 59 0.66 10.70 -0.28
N MET A 60 1.93 10.65 0.15
CA MET A 60 2.64 11.80 0.69
C MET A 60 3.26 12.67 -0.41
N ASP A 61 3.81 12.06 -1.46
CA ASP A 61 4.46 12.77 -2.57
C ASP A 61 3.48 13.73 -3.29
N GLU A 62 2.18 13.43 -3.34
CA GLU A 62 1.16 14.33 -3.92
C GLU A 62 0.84 15.57 -3.06
N LYS A 63 1.15 15.56 -1.77
CA LYS A 63 0.87 16.70 -0.87
C LYS A 63 1.96 17.77 -0.93
N GLU A 64 3.12 17.47 -1.50
CA GLU A 64 4.20 18.44 -1.70
C GLU A 64 4.09 19.17 -3.05
N GLU A 65 3.25 18.69 -3.98
CA GLU A 65 3.02 19.30 -5.30
C GLU A 65 1.75 20.18 -5.38
N GLN A 66 1.04 20.41 -4.27
CA GLN A 66 -0.11 21.33 -4.15
C GLN A 66 0.19 22.53 -3.24
#